data_AF-A0A7M3P249-F1
#
_entry.id   AF-A0A7M3P249-F1
#
_cell.length_a   1.000
_cell.length_b   1.000
_cell.length_c   1.000
_cell.angle_alpha   90.00
_cell.angle_beta   90.00
_cell.angle_gamma   90.00
#
_symmetry.space_group_name_H-M   'P 1'
#
loop_
_entity.id
_entity.type
_entity.pdbx_description
1 polymer ?
#
loop_
_entity_poly.entity_id
_entity_poly.type
_entity_poly.pdbx_seq_one_letter_code
_entity_poly.pdbx_strand_id
1 'polypeptide(L)' 'MGVTGRRRLWRWVAVAWVIVVAVAGAVTWWLEDSAEPPGPYRWENADPTPSLPQGWESACASATPDENGRALCFIRTR' A
#
# COMPACT_ATOMS: atom_id res chain seq x y z
N MET A 1 11.31 17.93 -56.85
CA MET A 1 10.27 17.25 -56.04
C MET A 1 10.77 17.14 -54.60
N GLY A 2 10.19 17.83 -53.61
CA GLY A 2 10.84 17.88 -52.28
C GLY A 2 10.00 18.19 -51.04
N VAL A 3 8.72 18.49 -51.17
CA VAL A 3 7.86 18.86 -50.01
C VAL A 3 6.81 17.81 -49.63
N THR A 4 6.63 16.77 -50.46
CA THR A 4 5.64 15.71 -50.22
C THR A 4 6.14 14.61 -49.28
N GLY A 5 7.46 14.38 -49.21
CA GLY A 5 8.07 13.39 -48.32
C GLY A 5 7.99 13.77 -46.84
N ARG A 6 8.21 15.05 -46.50
CA ARG A 6 8.25 15.52 -45.11
C ARG A 6 6.90 15.43 -44.40
N ARG A 7 5.80 15.73 -45.10
CA ARG A 7 4.42 15.57 -44.54
C ARG A 7 4.05 14.10 -44.35
N ARG A 8 4.50 13.23 -45.25
CA ARG A 8 4.27 11.79 -45.14
C ARG A 8 5.07 11.20 -43.99
N LEU A 9 6.32 11.63 -43.79
CA LEU A 9 7.14 11.27 -42.64
C LEU A 9 6.49 11.74 -41.32
N TRP A 10 6.03 12.98 -41.27
CA TRP A 10 5.34 13.53 -40.10
C TRP A 10 4.06 12.75 -39.76
N ARG A 11 3.31 12.33 -40.78
CA ARG A 11 2.16 11.44 -40.59
C ARG A 11 2.57 10.10 -40.00
N TRP A 12 3.65 9.49 -40.50
CA TRP A 12 4.14 8.23 -39.95
C TRP A 12 4.62 8.37 -38.50
N VAL A 13 5.31 9.46 -38.16
CA VAL A 13 5.71 9.75 -36.79
C VAL A 13 4.49 9.93 -35.89
N ALA A 14 3.48 10.68 -36.33
CA ALA A 14 2.25 10.86 -35.57
C ALA A 14 1.48 9.53 -35.39
N VAL A 15 1.38 8.71 -36.43
CA VAL A 15 0.74 7.39 -36.37
C VAL A 15 1.51 6.48 -35.41
N ALA A 16 2.83 6.41 -35.52
CA ALA A 16 3.66 5.61 -34.61
C ALA A 16 3.50 6.09 -33.16
N TRP A 17 3.45 7.39 -32.93
CA TRP A 17 3.23 7.96 -31.60
C TRP A 17 1.87 7.57 -31.02
N VAL A 18 0.79 7.67 -31.82
CA VAL A 18 -0.55 7.23 -31.40
C VAL A 18 -0.57 5.74 -31.08
N ILE A 19 0.09 4.90 -31.89
CA ILE A 19 0.19 3.46 -31.62
C ILE A 19 0.93 3.21 -30.30
N VAL A 20 2.06 3.87 -30.07
CA VAL A 20 2.83 3.73 -28.82
C VAL A 20 1.98 4.12 -27.61
N VAL A 21 1.27 5.24 -27.67
CA VAL A 21 0.39 5.69 -26.58
C VAL A 21 -0.77 4.72 -26.36
N ALA A 22 -1.37 4.19 -27.42
CA ALA A 22 -2.44 3.21 -27.31
C ALA A 22 -1.96 1.89 -26.68
N VAL A 23 -0.79 1.40 -27.10
CA VAL A 23 -0.18 0.19 -26.53
C VAL A 23 0.19 0.41 -25.06
N ALA A 24 0.83 1.53 -24.73
CA ALA A 24 1.16 1.87 -23.35
C ALA A 24 -0.09 1.97 -22.48
N GLY A 25 -1.13 2.66 -22.95
CA GLY A 25 -2.40 2.79 -22.25
C GLY A 25 -3.11 1.44 -22.04
N ALA A 26 -3.14 0.58 -23.06
CA ALA A 26 -3.71 -0.75 -22.96
C ALA A 26 -2.93 -1.64 -21.97
N VAL A 27 -1.60 -1.57 -21.98
CA VAL A 27 -0.74 -2.29 -21.03
C VAL A 27 -0.96 -1.79 -19.61
N THR A 28 -1.02 -0.47 -19.40
CA THR A 28 -1.29 0.12 -18.08
C THR A 28 -2.66 -0.31 -17.57
N TRP A 29 -3.69 -0.26 -18.40
CA TRP A 29 -5.03 -0.69 -18.02
C TRP A 29 -5.07 -2.18 -17.65
N TRP A 30 -4.37 -3.03 -18.41
CA TRP A 30 -4.23 -4.45 -18.09
C TRP A 30 -3.51 -4.71 -16.76
N LEU A 31 -2.50 -3.91 -16.44
CA LEU A 31 -1.77 -3.99 -15.17
C LEU A 31 -2.62 -3.56 -13.98
N GLU A 32 -3.48 -2.55 -14.17
CA GLU A 32 -4.40 -2.07 -13.14
C GLU A 32 -5.54 -3.09 -12.88
N ASP A 33 -6.00 -3.78 -13.92
CA ASP A 33 -6.98 -4.88 -13.78
C ASP A 33 -6.38 -6.12 -13.07
N SER A 34 -5.07 -6.36 -13.25
CA SER A 34 -4.36 -7.45 -12.55
C SER A 34 -3.87 -7.07 -11.15
N ALA A 35 -3.92 -5.78 -10.79
CA ALA A 35 -3.71 -5.34 -9.43
C ALA A 35 -4.98 -5.64 -8.65
N GLU A 36 -5.12 -6.91 -8.23
CA GLU A 36 -6.08 -7.35 -7.22
C GLU A 36 -6.16 -6.26 -6.14
N PRO A 37 -7.35 -5.73 -5.80
CA PRO A 37 -7.48 -4.69 -4.80
C PRO A 37 -6.73 -5.18 -3.57
N PRO A 38 -5.83 -4.38 -2.95
CA PRO A 38 -5.11 -4.79 -1.76
C PRO A 38 -6.15 -5.34 -0.81
N GLY A 39 -6.13 -6.68 -0.64
CA GLY A 39 -7.20 -7.42 0.00
C GLY A 39 -7.51 -6.77 1.34
N PRO A 40 -8.78 -6.80 1.78
CA PRO A 40 -9.26 -6.00 2.88
C PRO A 40 -8.28 -6.13 4.05
N TYR A 41 -7.51 -5.06 4.24
CA TYR A 41 -7.17 -4.59 5.56
C TYR A 41 -6.39 -5.58 6.42
N ARG A 42 -5.07 -5.60 6.21
CA ARG A 42 -4.08 -6.21 7.13
C ARG A 42 -4.21 -5.73 8.60
N TRP A 43 -5.03 -4.72 8.90
CA TRP A 43 -5.37 -4.28 10.25
C TRP A 43 -6.32 -5.24 10.99
N GLU A 44 -7.07 -6.09 10.28
CA GLU A 44 -7.94 -7.10 10.90
C GLU A 44 -7.13 -8.26 11.54
N ASN A 45 -5.82 -8.34 11.22
CA ASN A 45 -4.86 -9.23 11.88
C ASN A 45 -4.03 -8.48 12.95
N ALA A 46 -4.56 -7.41 13.53
CA ALA A 46 -4.08 -7.01 14.85
C ALA A 46 -4.50 -8.13 15.81
N ASP A 47 -3.52 -8.96 16.19
CA ASP A 47 -3.68 -10.06 17.13
C ASP A 47 -4.67 -9.68 18.24
N PRO A 48 -5.60 -10.57 18.62
CA PRO A 48 -6.48 -10.32 19.74
C PRO A 48 -5.60 -9.93 20.92
N THR A 49 -5.85 -8.74 21.50
CA THR A 49 -5.18 -8.26 22.71
C THR A 49 -4.93 -9.47 23.61
N PRO A 50 -3.67 -9.82 23.90
CA PRO A 50 -3.35 -11.07 24.57
C PRO A 50 -4.20 -11.14 25.82
N SER A 51 -4.90 -12.26 26.02
CA SER A 51 -5.77 -12.47 27.17
C SER A 51 -4.94 -12.29 28.44
N LEU A 52 -5.09 -11.12 29.07
CA LEU A 52 -4.36 -10.78 30.27
C LEU A 52 -4.84 -11.71 31.40
N PRO A 53 -3.93 -12.19 32.28
CA PRO A 53 -4.32 -13.05 33.38
C PRO A 53 -5.32 -12.33 34.30
N GLN A 54 -6.28 -13.07 34.87
CA GLN A 54 -7.20 -12.51 35.87
C GLN A 54 -6.40 -11.86 37.01
N GLY A 55 -6.71 -10.61 37.33
CA GLY A 55 -5.99 -9.82 38.35
C GLY A 55 -4.79 -9.02 37.82
N TRP A 56 -4.58 -8.93 36.51
CA TRP A 56 -3.54 -8.04 35.93
C TRP A 56 -3.75 -6.57 36.34
N GLU A 57 -5.00 -6.12 36.43
CA GLU A 57 -5.37 -4.75 36.80
C GLU A 57 -4.88 -4.39 38.21
N SER A 58 -5.07 -5.31 39.16
CA SER A 58 -4.59 -5.14 40.54
C SER A 58 -3.08 -5.30 40.67
N ALA A 59 -2.45 -6.16 39.85
CA ALA A 59 -1.00 -6.29 39.81
C ALA A 59 -0.30 -5.06 39.20
N CYS A 60 -0.96 -4.39 38.25
CA CYS A 60 -0.41 -3.23 37.53
C CYS A 60 -0.92 -1.88 38.04
N ALA A 61 -1.83 -1.85 39.03
CA ALA A 61 -2.34 -0.62 39.63
C ALA A 61 -1.25 0.25 40.28
N SER A 62 -0.13 -0.35 40.70
CA SER A 62 1.02 0.36 41.28
C SER A 62 2.08 0.79 40.25
N ALA A 63 1.88 0.51 38.95
CA ALA A 63 2.85 0.89 37.94
C ALA A 63 2.90 2.42 37.82
N THR A 64 4.05 3.01 38.14
CA THR A 64 4.23 4.46 38.08
C THR A 64 4.48 4.87 36.62
N PRO A 65 3.71 5.82 36.05
CA PRO A 65 3.96 6.31 34.70
C PRO A 65 5.33 6.99 34.61
N ASP A 66 6.04 6.78 33.50
CA ASP A 66 7.24 7.53 33.17
C ASP A 66 6.90 8.99 32.80
N GLU A 67 7.93 9.80 32.50
CA GLU A 67 7.78 11.20 32.08
C GLU A 67 6.90 11.37 30.82
N ASN A 68 6.68 10.29 30.06
CA ASN A 68 5.83 10.26 28.87
C ASN A 68 4.43 9.67 29.14
N GLY A 69 4.07 9.41 30.40
CA GLY A 69 2.78 8.82 30.79
C GLY A 69 2.64 7.33 30.47
N ARG A 70 3.74 6.64 30.16
CA ARG A 70 3.78 5.20 29.86
C ARG A 70 4.11 4.43 31.13
N ALA A 71 3.24 3.50 31.51
CA ALA A 71 3.49 2.57 32.61
C ALA A 71 3.75 1.18 32.03
N LEU A 72 4.94 0.63 32.29
CA LEU A 72 5.28 -0.74 31.92
C LEU A 72 5.10 -1.65 33.13
N CYS A 73 4.24 -2.66 33.00
CA CYS A 73 3.99 -3.65 34.03
C CYS A 73 4.35 -5.04 33.49
N PHE A 74 5.31 -5.70 34.15
CA PHE A 74 5.76 -7.04 33.75
C PHE A 74 5.13 -8.10 34.65
N ILE A 75 4.26 -8.93 34.09
CA ILE A 75 3.63 -10.05 34.80
C ILE A 75 4.32 -11.34 34.38
N ARG A 76 4.95 -12.03 35.33
CA ARG A 76 5.53 -13.36 35.13
C ARG A 76 4.59 -14.42 35.70
N THR A 77 3.95 -15.20 34.84
CA THR A 77 3.27 -16.45 35.23
C THR A 77 4.33 -17.55 35.43
N ARG A 78 4.10 -18.47 36.38
CA ARG A 78 4.98 -19.63 36.63
C ARG A 78 4.73 -20.75 35.65
#